data_AF-A0A9Q6HNZ7-F1
#
_entry.id   AF-A0A9Q6HNZ7-F1
#
_cell.length_a   1.000
_cell.length_b   1.000
_cell.length_c   1.000
_cell.angle_alpha   90.00
_cell.angle_beta   90.00
_cell.angle_gamma   90.00
#
_symmetry.space_group_name_H-M   'P 1'
#
loop_
_entity.id
_entity.type
_entity.pdbx_description
1 polymer ?
#
loop_
_entity_poly.entity_id
_entity_poly.type
_entity_poly.pdbx_seq_one_letter_code
_entity_poly.pdbx_strand_id
1 'polypeptide(L)' 'MYKFLYISLICGIISGIGIFLKIPDYPSLAFPITIGVLGIVTALITIPDKEISGLLKLGGVLINFMPIMGALTVA' A
#
# COMPACT_ATOMS: atom_id res chain seq x y z
N MET A 1 7.02 -5.93 -15.27
CA MET A 1 6.20 -4.89 -14.58
C MET A 1 6.68 -4.53 -13.16
N TYR A 2 7.91 -4.89 -12.77
CA TYR A 2 8.45 -4.70 -11.42
C TYR A 2 8.40 -3.26 -10.89
N LYS A 3 8.56 -2.24 -11.74
CA LYS A 3 8.42 -0.82 -11.35
C LYS A 3 7.13 -0.52 -10.59
N PHE A 4 6.02 -1.16 -10.93
CA PHE A 4 4.75 -0.96 -10.25
C PHE A 4 4.71 -1.64 -8.87
N LEU A 5 5.40 -2.76 -8.68
CA LEU A 5 5.58 -3.34 -7.35
C LEU A 5 6.49 -2.49 -6.46
N TYR A 6 7.51 -1.84 -7.02
CA TYR A 6 8.32 -0.88 -6.26
C TYR A 6 7.51 0.34 -5.84
N ILE A 7 6.66 0.88 -6.72
CA ILE A 7 5.73 1.96 -6.38
C ILE A 7 4.77 1.48 -5.28
N SER A 8 4.18 0.29 -5.42
CA SER A 8 3.33 -0.34 -4.41
C SER A 8 4.03 -0.47 -3.05
N LEU A 9 5.32 -0.81 -3.04
CA LEU A 9 6.12 -0.93 -1.82
C LEU A 9 6.29 0.44 -1.13
N ILE A 10 6.66 1.47 -1.89
CA ILE A 10 6.84 2.83 -1.36
C ILE A 10 5.51 3.38 -0.83
N CYS A 11 4.41 3.17 -1.56
CA CYS A 11 3.07 3.52 -1.08
C CYS A 11 2.72 2.81 0.24
N GLY A 12 3.02 1.52 0.35
CA GLY A 12 2.75 0.74 1.56
C GLY A 12 3.53 1.24 2.77
N ILE A 13 4.79 1.63 2.57
CA ILE A 13 5.64 2.22 3.61
C ILE A 13 5.06 3.56 4.07
N ILE A 14 4.73 4.47 3.14
CA ILE A 14 4.18 5.79 3.47
C ILE A 14 2.82 5.65 4.20
N SER A 15 1.95 4.79 3.68
CA SER A 15 0.64 4.50 4.28
C SER A 15 0.79 3.90 5.69
N GLY A 16 1.65 2.90 5.85
CA GLY A 16 1.92 2.24 7.12
C GLY A 16 2.54 3.17 8.16
N ILE A 17 3.48 4.02 7.77
CA ILE A 17 4.06 5.04 8.65
C ILE A 17 2.97 6.02 9.11
N GLY A 18 2.15 6.52 8.18
CA GLY A 18 1.09 7.47 8.52
C GLY A 18 0.03 6.89 9.46
N ILE A 19 -0.32 5.61 9.30
CA ILE A 19 -1.41 4.97 10.06
C ILE A 19 -0.91 4.31 11.36
N PHE A 20 0.13 3.49 11.31
CA PHE A 20 0.59 2.72 12.46
C PHE A 20 1.44 3.52 13.43
N LEU A 21 2.30 4.41 12.92
CA LEU A 21 3.19 5.22 13.77
C LEU A 21 2.57 6.56 14.18
N LYS A 22 1.37 6.88 13.66
CA LYS A 22 0.62 8.12 13.94
C LYS A 22 1.52 9.36 13.87
N ILE A 23 2.38 9.43 12.85
CA ILE A 23 3.28 10.58 12.69
C ILE A 23 2.42 11.85 12.54
N PRO A 24 2.63 12.87 13.38
CA PRO A 24 1.77 14.06 13.45
C PRO A 24 1.76 14.91 12.16
N ASP A 25 2.67 14.61 11.21
CA ASP A 25 2.78 15.27 9.91
C ASP A 25 1.56 15.05 8.99
N TYR A 26 0.71 14.05 9.28
CA TYR A 26 -0.50 13.82 8.48
C TYR A 26 -1.73 14.40 9.17
N PRO A 27 -2.33 15.49 8.65
CA PRO A 27 -3.46 16.19 9.28
C PRO A 27 -4.77 15.36 9.27
N SER A 28 -4.79 14.24 8.53
CA SER A 28 -5.94 13.35 8.42
C SER A 28 -5.50 11.97 7.95
N LEU A 29 -6.24 10.94 8.39
CA LEU A 29 -6.11 9.55 7.89
C LEU A 29 -6.42 9.43 6.39
N ALA A 30 -7.09 10.43 5.79
CA ALA A 30 -7.42 10.44 4.37
C ALA A 30 -6.17 10.35 3.47
N PHE A 31 -5.08 11.04 3.84
CA PHE A 31 -3.84 11.01 3.06
C PHE A 31 -3.22 9.59 3.01
N PRO A 32 -2.87 8.96 4.14
CA PRO A 32 -2.24 7.64 4.09
C PRO A 32 -3.17 6.55 3.55
N ILE A 33 -4.50 6.66 3.72
CA ILE A 33 -5.46 5.76 3.06
C ILE A 33 -5.38 5.89 1.54
N THR A 34 -5.39 7.11 1.02
CA THR A 34 -5.31 7.37 -0.43
C THR A 34 -4.01 6.81 -1.03
N ILE A 35 -2.88 7.00 -0.34
CA ILE A 35 -1.60 6.44 -0.75
C ILE A 35 -1.64 4.90 -0.75
N GLY A 36 -2.24 4.28 0.27
CA GLY A 36 -2.43 2.83 0.31
C GLY A 36 -3.27 2.31 -0.86
N VAL A 37 -4.39 2.98 -1.19
CA VAL A 37 -5.23 2.61 -2.34
C VAL A 37 -4.45 2.68 -3.65
N LEU A 38 -3.65 3.74 -3.85
CA LEU A 38 -2.77 3.84 -5.02
C LEU A 38 -1.78 2.66 -5.08
N GLY A 39 -1.19 2.30 -3.94
CA GLY A 39 -0.31 1.14 -3.85
C GLY A 39 -0.99 -0.17 -4.26
N ILE A 40 -2.22 -0.42 -3.78
CA ILE A 40 -3.02 -1.58 -4.20
C ILE A 40 -3.24 -1.56 -5.72
N VAL A 41 -3.67 -0.44 -6.30
CA VAL A 41 -3.89 -0.33 -7.75
C VAL A 41 -2.60 -0.66 -8.52
N THR A 42 -1.45 -0.15 -8.09
CA THR A 42 -0.18 -0.47 -8.74
C THR A 42 0.23 -1.94 -8.62
N ALA A 43 -0.05 -2.59 -7.48
CA ALA A 43 0.14 -4.03 -7.35
C ALA A 43 -0.78 -4.82 -8.30
N LEU A 44 -2.06 -4.43 -8.41
CA LEU A 44 -3.04 -5.09 -9.27
C LEU A 44 -2.69 -4.99 -10.77
N ILE A 45 -2.08 -3.88 -11.21
CA ILE A 45 -1.57 -3.72 -12.58
C ILE A 45 -0.55 -4.82 -12.93
N THR A 46 0.14 -5.40 -11.95
CA THR A 46 1.14 -6.45 -12.18
C THR A 46 0.56 -7.86 -12.31
N ILE A 47 -0.75 -8.06 -12.09
CA ILE A 47 -1.40 -9.39 -12.17
C ILE A 47 -1.15 -10.10 -13.51
N PRO A 48 -1.26 -9.45 -14.68
CA PRO A 48 -1.08 -10.13 -15.97
C PRO A 48 0.37 -10.59 -16.24
N ASP A 49 1.35 -10.04 -15.51
CA ASP A 49 2.78 -10.33 -15.73
C ASP A 49 3.16 -11.71 -15.20
N LYS A 50 3.48 -12.65 -16.09
CA LYS A 50 3.81 -14.03 -15.72
C LYS A 50 5.21 -14.20 -15.11
N GLU A 51 6.09 -13.21 -15.25
CA GLU A 51 7.46 -13.26 -14.73
C GLU A 51 7.53 -12.94 -13.24
N ILE A 52 6.56 -12.16 -12.74
CA ILE A 52 6.47 -11.77 -11.34
C ILE A 52 5.82 -12.92 -10.56
N SER A 53 6.49 -13.39 -9.51
CA SER A 53 5.96 -14.47 -8.66
C SER A 53 4.65 -14.07 -7.99
N GLY A 54 3.73 -15.04 -7.86
CA GLY A 54 2.41 -14.80 -7.25
C GLY A 54 2.50 -14.26 -5.82
N LEU A 55 3.50 -14.71 -5.05
CA LEU A 55 3.74 -14.24 -3.69
C LEU A 55 4.14 -12.76 -3.66
N LEU A 56 4.93 -12.29 -4.64
CA LEU A 56 5.35 -10.89 -4.71
C LEU A 56 4.17 -9.97 -5.07
N LYS A 57 3.27 -10.43 -5.94
CA LYS A 57 2.00 -9.73 -6.25
C LYS A 57 1.12 -9.61 -5.02
N LEU A 58 0.92 -10.73 -4.32
CA LEU A 58 0.14 -10.80 -3.08
C LEU A 58 0.76 -9.90 -2.00
N GLY A 59 2.09 -9.93 -1.83
CA GLY A 59 2.82 -9.05 -0.93
C GLY A 59 2.62 -7.57 -1.25
N GLY A 60 2.63 -7.20 -2.54
CA GLY A 60 2.35 -5.84 -3.00
C GLY A 60 0.94 -5.35 -2.63
N VAL A 61 -0.07 -6.22 -2.73
CA VAL A 61 -1.43 -5.89 -2.29
C VAL A 61 -1.49 -5.78 -0.76
N LEU A 62 -0.95 -6.76 -0.04
CA LEU A 62 -1.08 -6.85 1.42
C LEU A 62 -0.35 -5.73 2.16
N ILE A 63 0.83 -5.30 1.69
CA ILE A 63 1.58 -4.22 2.36
C ILE A 63 0.81 -2.89 2.36
N ASN A 64 -0.14 -2.71 1.43
CA ASN A 64 -1.01 -1.54 1.38
C ASN A 64 -2.38 -1.79 2.04
N PHE A 65 -2.93 -3.00 1.88
CA PHE A 65 -4.21 -3.36 2.48
C PHE A 65 -4.17 -3.35 4.02
N MET A 66 -3.10 -3.86 4.62
CA MET A 66 -2.96 -3.92 6.08
C MET A 66 -3.00 -2.54 6.76
N PRO A 67 -2.22 -1.52 6.30
CA PRO A 67 -2.37 -0.16 6.80
C PRO A 67 -3.79 0.38 6.68
N ILE A 68 -4.45 0.23 5.53
CA ILE A 68 -5.82 0.73 5.33
C ILE A 68 -6.78 0.10 6.33
N MET A 69 -6.68 -1.21 6.56
CA MET A 69 -7.47 -1.89 7.61
C MET A 69 -7.17 -1.33 9.00
N GLY A 70 -5.90 -1.07 9.31
CA GLY A 70 -5.50 -0.39 10.54
C GLY A 70 -6.08 1.02 10.67
N ALA A 71 -6.25 1.76 9.58
CA ALA A 71 -6.89 3.08 9.62
C ALA A 71 -8.37 2.99 9.97
N LEU A 72 -9.07 1.98 9.46
CA LEU A 72 -10.50 1.77 9.75
C LEU A 72 -10.78 1.34 11.20
N THR A 73 -9.77 0.87 11.94
CA THR A 73 -9.93 0.53 13.38
C THR A 73 -9.67 1.72 14.30
N VAL A 74 -9.09 2.81 13.78
CA VAL A 74 -8.79 4.03 14.55
C VAL A 74 -9.61 5.25 14.08
N ALA A 75 -10.40 5.09 13.01
CA ALA A 75 -11.30 6.10 12.45
C ALA A 75 -12.66 6.12 13.15
#